data_AF-A0AAE6W4R7-F1
#
_entry.id   AF-A0AAE6W4R7-F1
#
_cell.length_a   1.000
_cell.length_b   1.000
_cell.length_c   1.000
_cell.angle_alpha   90.00
_cell.angle_beta   90.00
_cell.angle_gamma   90.00
#
_symmetry.space_group_name_H-M   'P 1'
#
loop_
_entity.id
_entity.type
_entity.pdbx_description
1 polymer ?
#
loop_
_entity_poly.entity_id
_entity_poly.type
_entity_poly.pdbx_seq_one_letter_code
_entity_poly.pdbx_strand_id
1 'polypeptide(L)'
;MPPVEGPRPRARRRRLQLGRHRRAHPLKPPLPVLPPTEKGPFRMLSSDQLLQILSECSGDEQALAQGDDILDREFEVLGYDSLVLLETSAQLKHRYDIDIPEDVIRDLKTPRAVLEYVNVPASRD
;
A
#
# COMPACT_ATOMS: atom_id res chain seq x y z
N MET A 1 38.99 -26.64 -58.39
CA MET A 1 37.59 -27.01 -58.65
C MET A 1 37.28 -28.31 -57.91
N PRO A 2 36.13 -28.50 -57.24
CA PRO A 2 35.27 -27.61 -56.42
C PRO A 2 35.33 -28.09 -54.91
N PRO A 3 34.47 -27.74 -53.92
CA PRO A 3 33.05 -27.32 -53.93
C PRO A 3 32.81 -25.86 -53.46
N VAL A 4 32.09 -25.01 -54.19
CA VAL A 4 30.62 -24.77 -54.14
C VAL A 4 30.02 -24.70 -52.73
N GLU A 5 30.27 -23.60 -52.03
CA GLU A 5 29.47 -23.21 -50.86
C GLU A 5 28.13 -22.62 -51.31
N GLY A 6 27.05 -23.37 -51.08
CA GLY A 6 25.68 -22.92 -51.31
C GLY A 6 25.19 -21.95 -50.21
N PRO A 7 24.24 -21.05 -50.53
CA PRO A 7 23.73 -20.08 -49.56
C PRO A 7 22.81 -20.76 -48.54
N ARG A 8 23.14 -20.65 -47.25
CA ARG A 8 22.26 -21.13 -46.17
C ARG A 8 21.17 -20.09 -45.80
N PRO A 9 19.98 -20.56 -45.38
CA PRO A 9 18.74 -19.79 -45.43
C PRO A 9 18.49 -18.89 -44.22
N ARG A 10 17.58 -17.94 -44.46
CA ARG A 10 17.00 -16.96 -43.54
C ARG A 10 16.38 -17.63 -42.30
N ALA A 11 16.71 -17.12 -41.12
CA ALA A 11 15.88 -17.30 -39.92
C ALA A 11 15.39 -15.92 -39.44
N ARG A 12 14.13 -15.60 -39.76
CA ARG A 12 13.39 -14.48 -39.16
C ARG A 12 13.20 -14.79 -37.68
N ARG A 13 13.95 -14.13 -36.80
CA ARG A 13 13.61 -14.11 -35.37
C ARG A 13 12.47 -13.12 -35.14
N ARG A 14 11.23 -13.61 -35.28
CA ARG A 14 10.08 -12.97 -34.64
C ARG A 14 10.26 -13.10 -33.13
N ARG A 15 10.67 -12.03 -32.46
CA ARG A 15 10.61 -11.95 -31.00
C ARG A 15 9.27 -11.32 -30.63
N LEU A 16 8.26 -12.18 -30.48
CA LEU A 16 7.08 -11.86 -29.70
C LEU A 16 7.48 -12.00 -28.24
N GLN A 17 7.57 -10.89 -27.51
CA GLN A 17 7.53 -10.91 -26.05
C GLN A 17 6.32 -10.09 -25.63
N LEU A 18 5.16 -10.74 -25.61
CA LEU A 18 4.06 -10.33 -24.76
C LEU A 18 4.43 -10.67 -23.31
N GLY A 19 3.98 -9.83 -22.38
CA GLY A 19 3.74 -10.25 -21.01
C GLY A 19 4.74 -9.74 -19.98
N ARG A 20 4.46 -8.55 -19.44
CA ARG A 20 4.04 -8.43 -18.04
C ARG A 20 3.74 -6.96 -17.75
N HIS A 21 2.46 -6.64 -17.70
CA HIS A 21 1.98 -5.50 -16.93
C HIS A 21 2.30 -5.78 -15.46
N ARG A 22 3.51 -5.44 -15.01
CA ARG A 22 3.65 -4.89 -13.67
C ARG A 22 3.61 -3.40 -13.88
N ARG A 23 2.44 -2.80 -13.63
CA ARG A 23 2.37 -1.35 -13.42
C ARG A 23 3.36 -1.07 -12.29
N ALA A 24 4.53 -0.58 -12.64
CA ALA A 24 5.36 0.12 -11.68
C ALA A 24 4.47 1.26 -11.19
N HIS A 25 3.98 1.15 -9.96
CA HIS A 25 3.46 2.32 -9.27
C HIS A 25 4.58 3.35 -9.34
N PRO A 26 4.35 4.55 -9.90
CA PRO A 26 5.38 5.57 -9.92
C PRO A 26 5.79 5.78 -8.46
N LEU A 27 7.08 5.60 -8.17
CA LEU A 27 7.66 6.01 -6.90
C LEU A 27 7.42 7.52 -6.80
N LYS A 28 6.43 7.89 -6.00
CA LYS A 28 6.01 9.28 -5.80
C LYS A 28 7.13 10.00 -5.04
N PRO A 29 7.40 11.27 -5.37
CA PRO A 29 8.34 12.08 -4.60
C PRO A 29 7.92 12.09 -3.12
N PRO A 30 8.87 12.12 -2.17
CA PRO A 30 8.54 12.13 -0.76
C PRO A 30 7.74 13.39 -0.43
N LEU A 31 6.55 13.19 0.13
CA LEU A 31 5.77 14.20 0.84
C LEU A 31 6.67 15.01 1.79
N PRO A 32 6.39 16.31 2.03
CA PRO A 32 7.03 17.05 3.09
C PRO A 32 6.79 16.33 4.41
N VAL A 33 7.87 15.83 5.00
CA VAL A 33 7.87 15.23 6.33
C VAL A 33 7.34 16.28 7.32
N LEU A 34 6.10 16.10 7.75
CA LEU A 34 5.56 16.79 8.92
C LEU A 34 6.47 16.50 10.11
N PRO A 35 6.68 17.46 11.03
CA PRO A 35 7.56 17.26 12.17
C PRO A 35 7.14 15.98 12.92
N PRO A 36 8.08 15.11 13.30
CA PRO A 36 7.75 13.85 13.94
C PRO A 36 7.01 14.14 15.24
N THR A 37 5.73 13.81 15.30
CA THR A 37 5.03 13.62 16.57
C THR A 37 5.83 12.61 17.35
N GLU A 38 6.27 13.02 18.53
CA GLU A 38 7.29 12.36 19.34
C GLU A 38 7.07 10.84 19.42
N LYS A 39 8.08 10.08 19.01
CA LYS A 39 8.13 8.61 19.11
C LYS A 39 8.16 8.21 20.59
N GLY A 40 6.99 8.18 21.22
CA GLY A 40 6.82 7.64 22.57
C GLY A 40 7.07 6.13 22.58
N PRO A 41 7.66 5.55 23.65
CA PRO A 41 7.92 4.13 23.78
C PRO A 41 6.65 3.38 24.16
N PHE A 42 5.65 3.33 23.29
CA PHE A 42 4.52 2.41 23.42
C PHE A 42 4.16 1.88 22.03
N ARG A 43 3.93 0.57 21.94
CA ARG A 43 3.62 -0.22 20.73
C ARG A 43 2.27 0.16 20.07
N MET A 44 1.80 1.38 20.28
CA MET A 44 0.49 1.89 19.85
C MET A 44 0.65 2.62 18.52
N LEU A 45 -0.28 2.35 17.61
CA LEU A 45 -0.29 2.94 16.28
C LEU A 45 -1.10 4.24 16.31
N SER A 46 -0.46 5.37 16.03
CA SER A 46 -1.12 6.68 16.03
C SER A 46 -2.03 6.84 14.81
N SER A 47 -3.05 7.69 14.93
CA SER A 47 -3.94 8.07 13.82
C SER A 47 -3.19 8.65 12.63
N ASP A 48 -2.25 9.57 12.88
CA ASP A 48 -1.39 10.16 11.84
C ASP A 48 -0.61 9.08 11.07
N GLN A 49 -0.05 8.09 11.76
CA GLN A 49 0.68 6.99 11.13
C GLN A 49 -0.21 6.15 10.22
N LEU A 50 -1.46 5.88 10.63
CA LEU A 50 -2.43 5.18 9.78
C LEU A 50 -2.80 6.04 8.55
N LEU A 51 -3.05 7.34 8.74
CA LEU A 51 -3.37 8.26 7.66
C LEU A 51 -2.21 8.42 6.67
N GLN A 52 -0.97 8.37 7.15
CA GLN A 52 0.20 8.34 6.27
C GLN A 52 0.17 7.11 5.37
N ILE A 53 -0.06 5.92 5.94
CA ILE A 53 -0.11 4.68 5.15
C ILE A 53 -1.27 4.71 4.15
N LEU A 54 -2.46 5.16 4.58
CA LEU A 54 -3.62 5.30 3.69
C LEU A 54 -3.33 6.27 2.54
N SER A 55 -2.67 7.39 2.83
CA SER A 55 -2.23 8.36 1.81
C SER A 55 -1.22 7.75 0.85
N GLU A 56 -0.26 6.96 1.35
CA GLU A 56 0.71 6.26 0.51
C GLU A 56 0.05 5.21 -0.40
N CYS A 57 -0.87 4.41 0.14
CA CYS A 57 -1.55 3.32 -0.56
C CYS A 57 -2.59 3.84 -1.57
N SER A 58 -3.42 4.81 -1.18
CA SER A 58 -4.38 5.45 -2.08
C SER A 58 -3.72 6.43 -3.04
N GLY A 59 -2.58 6.96 -2.64
CA GLY A 59 -1.95 8.06 -3.35
C GLY A 59 -2.55 9.43 -3.15
N ASP A 60 -3.43 9.56 -2.16
CA ASP A 60 -4.16 10.78 -1.89
C ASP A 60 -3.58 11.47 -0.65
N GLU A 61 -2.94 12.62 -0.87
CA GLU A 61 -2.27 13.40 0.18
C GLU A 61 -3.28 14.20 1.03
N GLN A 62 -4.54 14.32 0.57
CA GLN A 62 -5.58 15.07 1.31
C GLN A 62 -5.98 14.34 2.60
N ALA A 63 -5.76 13.03 2.67
CA ALA A 63 -6.01 12.22 3.85
C ALA A 63 -5.37 12.81 5.12
N LEU A 64 -4.11 13.26 4.99
CA LEU A 64 -3.34 13.87 6.09
C LEU A 64 -3.84 15.27 6.44
N ALA A 65 -4.36 16.00 5.45
CA ALA A 65 -4.91 17.34 5.66
C ALA A 65 -6.28 17.32 6.36
N GLN A 66 -7.04 16.22 6.24
CA GLN A 66 -8.34 16.05 6.90
C GLN A 66 -8.21 15.67 8.39
N GLY A 67 -7.09 15.06 8.81
CA GLY A 67 -6.78 14.82 10.21
C GLY A 67 -7.79 13.91 10.93
N ASP A 68 -8.50 14.43 11.93
CA ASP A 68 -9.42 13.62 12.76
C ASP A 68 -10.75 13.35 12.04
N ASP A 69 -11.22 14.26 11.17
CA ASP A 69 -12.54 14.12 10.50
C ASP A 69 -12.59 12.87 9.62
N ILE A 70 -11.47 12.54 8.95
CA ILE A 70 -11.34 11.36 8.10
C ILE A 70 -11.39 10.05 8.91
N LEU A 71 -11.04 10.06 10.19
CA LEU A 71 -11.05 8.85 11.02
C LEU A 71 -12.48 8.32 11.25
N ASP A 72 -13.45 9.22 11.35
CA ASP A 72 -14.86 8.89 11.52
C ASP A 72 -15.61 8.70 10.18
N ARG A 73 -14.92 8.90 9.04
CA ARG A 73 -15.51 8.69 7.71
C ARG A 73 -15.31 7.27 7.21
N GLU A 74 -16.31 6.80 6.49
CA GLU A 74 -16.25 5.50 5.82
C GLU A 74 -15.25 5.52 4.65
N PHE A 75 -14.49 4.44 4.50
CA PHE A 75 -13.55 4.26 3.40
C PHE A 75 -14.19 4.45 2.03
N GLU A 76 -15.45 4.00 1.84
CA GLU A 76 -16.20 4.18 0.60
C GLU A 76 -16.48 5.66 0.29
N VAL A 77 -16.77 6.48 1.31
CA VAL A 77 -17.02 7.93 1.16
C VAL A 77 -15.73 8.68 0.83
N LEU A 78 -14.60 8.18 1.33
CA LEU A 78 -13.27 8.71 1.06
C LEU A 78 -12.71 8.28 -0.30
N GLY A 79 -13.40 7.39 -1.01
CA GLY A 79 -12.93 6.83 -2.28
C GLY A 79 -11.84 5.76 -2.12
N TYR A 80 -11.71 5.19 -0.92
CA TYR A 80 -10.80 4.09 -0.67
C TYR A 80 -11.45 2.75 -0.99
N ASP A 81 -10.92 2.08 -2.00
CA ASP A 81 -11.33 0.72 -2.36
C ASP A 81 -10.75 -0.32 -1.41
N SER A 82 -11.33 -1.52 -1.44
CA SER A 82 -10.83 -2.70 -0.71
C SER A 82 -9.35 -3.00 -0.99
N LEU A 83 -8.81 -2.64 -2.17
CA LEU A 83 -7.39 -2.83 -2.48
C LEU A 83 -6.49 -1.94 -1.62
N VAL A 84 -6.89 -0.68 -1.39
CA VAL A 84 -6.15 0.27 -0.55
C VAL A 84 -6.10 -0.26 0.89
N LEU A 85 -7.21 -0.81 1.38
CA LEU A 85 -7.29 -1.41 2.72
C LEU A 85 -6.37 -2.63 2.88
N LEU A 86 -6.34 -3.51 1.88
CA LEU A 86 -5.46 -4.69 1.89
C LEU A 86 -3.97 -4.31 1.80
N GLU A 87 -3.63 -3.30 0.99
CA GLU A 87 -2.25 -2.79 0.92
C GLU A 87 -1.86 -2.12 2.25
N THR A 88 -2.81 -1.42 2.88
CA THR A 88 -2.64 -0.80 4.20
C THR A 88 -2.34 -1.86 5.26
N SER A 89 -3.12 -2.96 5.34
CA SER A 89 -2.84 -4.05 6.29
C SER A 89 -1.47 -4.72 6.05
N ALA A 90 -1.07 -4.87 4.79
CA ALA A 90 0.26 -5.37 4.45
C ALA A 90 1.39 -4.42 4.89
N GLN A 91 1.22 -3.11 4.71
CA GLN A 91 2.19 -2.10 5.18
C GLN A 91 2.27 -2.05 6.71
N LEU A 92 1.13 -2.18 7.39
CA LEU A 92 1.06 -2.25 8.85
C LEU A 92 1.85 -3.43 9.39
N LYS A 93 1.69 -4.61 8.79
CA LYS A 93 2.48 -5.80 9.12
C LYS A 93 3.97 -5.60 8.87
N HIS A 94 4.34 -5.01 7.72
CA HIS A 94 5.75 -4.86 7.36
C HIS A 94 6.49 -3.82 8.20
N ARG A 95 5.84 -2.68 8.50
CA ARG A 95 6.47 -1.53 9.18
C ARG A 95 6.31 -1.57 10.70
N TYR A 96 5.19 -2.08 11.18
CA TYR A 96 4.81 -2.04 12.59
C TYR A 96 4.64 -3.43 13.22
N ASP A 97 4.80 -4.51 12.44
CA ASP A 97 4.64 -5.90 12.89
C ASP A 97 3.23 -6.15 13.45
N ILE A 98 2.23 -5.50 12.84
CA ILE A 98 0.81 -5.57 13.21
C ILE A 98 0.08 -6.34 12.11
N ASP A 99 -0.31 -7.57 12.44
CA ASP A 99 -1.03 -8.46 11.52
C ASP A 99 -2.54 -8.22 11.64
N ILE A 100 -3.14 -7.69 10.57
CA ILE A 100 -4.59 -7.53 10.47
C ILE A 100 -5.07 -8.48 9.36
N PRO A 101 -5.96 -9.44 9.68
CA PRO A 101 -6.53 -10.34 8.68
C PRO A 101 -7.26 -9.56 7.58
N GLU A 102 -7.22 -10.08 6.35
CA GLU A 102 -7.92 -9.45 5.22
C GLU A 102 -9.45 -9.39 5.40
N ASP A 103 -10.05 -10.39 6.06
CA ASP A 103 -11.47 -10.39 6.39
C ASP A 103 -11.80 -9.26 7.37
N VAL A 104 -10.95 -9.07 8.39
CA VAL A 104 -11.12 -8.04 9.41
C VAL A 104 -10.98 -6.65 8.82
N ILE A 105 -9.90 -6.36 8.08
CA ILE A 105 -9.69 -5.01 7.50
C ILE A 105 -10.79 -4.61 6.52
N ARG A 106 -11.50 -5.58 5.92
CA ARG A 106 -12.64 -5.34 5.01
C ARG A 106 -13.96 -5.10 5.75
N ASP A 107 -14.10 -5.69 6.94
CA ASP A 107 -15.21 -5.44 7.84
C ASP A 107 -15.09 -4.05 8.49
N LEU A 108 -13.86 -3.62 8.77
CA LEU A 108 -13.55 -2.27 9.25
C LEU A 108 -13.88 -1.23 8.18
N LYS A 109 -14.93 -0.44 8.42
CA LYS A 109 -15.40 0.59 7.48
C LYS A 109 -14.74 1.94 7.66
N THR A 110 -14.13 2.21 8.81
CA THR A 110 -13.55 3.51 9.13
C THR A 110 -12.09 3.37 9.60
N PRO A 111 -11.24 4.39 9.36
CA PRO A 111 -9.87 4.38 9.88
C PRO A 111 -9.83 4.30 11.40
N ARG A 112 -10.79 4.93 12.09
CA ARG A 112 -10.93 4.81 13.55
C ARG A 112 -11.11 3.37 13.98
N ALA A 113 -11.94 2.59 13.27
CA ALA A 113 -12.12 1.17 13.59
C ALA A 113 -10.82 0.37 13.44
N VAL A 114 -9.98 0.71 12.45
CA VAL A 114 -8.64 0.12 12.30
C VAL A 114 -7.74 0.49 13.47
N LEU A 115 -7.72 1.76 13.88
CA LEU A 115 -6.95 2.20 15.04
C LEU A 115 -7.44 1.51 16.32
N GLU A 116 -8.74 1.37 16.51
CA GLU A 116 -9.29 0.69 17.67
C GLU A 116 -8.92 -0.79 17.67
N TYR A 117 -8.98 -1.47 16.52
CA TYR A 117 -8.56 -2.87 16.37
C TYR A 117 -7.08 -3.06 16.70
N VAL A 118 -6.23 -2.14 16.24
CA VAL A 118 -4.78 -2.21 16.43
C VAL A 118 -4.35 -1.80 17.84
N ASN A 119 -4.97 -0.75 18.35
CA ASN A 119 -4.70 -0.22 19.68
C ASN A 119 -5.61 -0.84 20.73
N VAL A 120 -6.30 -1.96 20.44
CA VAL A 120 -7.09 -2.69 21.43
C VAL A 120 -6.23 -2.74 22.67
N PRO A 121 -6.62 -2.06 23.77
CA PRO A 121 -5.86 -2.15 24.98
C PRO A 121 -5.86 -3.64 25.27
N ALA A 122 -4.66 -4.24 25.30
CA ALA A 122 -4.45 -5.52 25.94
C ALA A 122 -4.97 -5.32 27.36
N SER A 123 -6.27 -5.53 27.54
CA SER A 123 -7.00 -5.22 28.74
C SER A 123 -6.59 -6.32 29.68
N ARG A 124 -5.47 -6.03 30.34
CA ARG A 124 -5.03 -6.46 31.65
C ARG A 124 -5.71 -7.73 32.15
N ASP A 125 -4.92 -8.81 32.12
CA ASP A 125 -4.95 -9.96 33.04
C ASP A 125 -6.31 -10.69 33.19
#